data_AF-A0A4V2T3B9-F1
#
_entry.id   AF-A0A4V2T3B9-F1
#
_cell.length_a   1.000
_cell.length_b   1.000
_cell.length_c   1.000
_cell.angle_alpha   90.00
_cell.angle_beta   90.00
_cell.angle_gamma   90.00
#
_symmetry.space_group_name_H-M   'P 1'
#
loop_
_entity.id
_entity.type
_entity.pdbx_description
1 polymer ?
#
loop_
_entity_poly.entity_id
_entity_poly.type
_entity_poly.pdbx_seq_one_letter_code
_entity_poly.pdbx_strand_id
1 'polypeptide(L)'
;MIKRSRLQQLNNKQGSALMIVLLVLVVVSIFGMSLLSVSLSNYKLTYIERDFQSVYYIAEAGVREAIHEIESKILAIYNSSQGDNPDSFFAAIVSELNGKSYTYEESFGHIPVATISLQQSSVVGNQRTYLIKSKGDIGDRTRTVSSEIRIEWVPKSTSTLLPTVFTLGNGFTFTGNTINGAGSSAIVNGNLTPANLNGGSFNGVSNVYVSGSLHFGGSTTFGSPIQPGVIVVQENYRMQSNSTVNGDVYVGKNYTHDNNARFRGELHIKENATINNVGTFDKNMYVGRDYELNNTLTHDGKLYVHGNGRVTNRGTFNDDIHFGGNFESTNTATYRGNVYVNGNANLQEGNFYKDVYVTGNATVSSNVKLFSGAQVRQASTPTIPAVTTMTIPQYELKLRTDETHIQSGRLMYTWYQQNGYTQYDSNLTLNQIPNNFKAIIEGSFSSSHHTSPSGNIVIISKEGNINIGNWRHISGVLIAPKGSINLNGIASFTGVAISRDGVFMNAGGSTLTSRDLSYYFDETTVPIIINGLGGSVSNVSSPDELLIQYNYNAIREE
;
A
#
# COMPACT_ATOMS: atom_id res chain seq x y z
N MET A 1 48.56 17.69 -106.57
CA MET A 1 48.62 16.58 -105.60
C MET A 1 48.41 17.13 -104.18
N ILE A 2 47.20 17.61 -103.86
CA ILE A 2 46.88 18.27 -102.58
C ILE A 2 45.90 17.35 -101.83
N LYS A 3 46.41 16.35 -101.10
CA LYS A 3 45.51 15.47 -100.31
C LYS A 3 46.14 14.78 -99.09
N ARG A 4 47.27 15.30 -98.54
CA ARG A 4 47.91 14.68 -97.35
C ARG A 4 48.15 15.57 -96.13
N SER A 5 47.96 16.89 -96.16
CA SER A 5 48.29 17.73 -94.99
C SER A 5 47.15 17.99 -94.00
N ARG A 6 45.89 17.62 -94.32
CA ARG A 6 44.74 17.82 -93.40
C ARG A 6 44.46 16.68 -92.42
N LEU A 7 45.11 15.52 -92.58
CA LEU A 7 44.88 14.35 -91.72
C LEU A 7 45.76 14.33 -90.45
N GLN A 8 46.80 15.18 -90.35
CA GLN A 8 47.63 15.26 -89.14
C GLN A 8 47.09 16.22 -88.06
N GLN A 9 46.11 17.08 -88.37
CA GLN A 9 45.47 17.95 -87.36
C GLN A 9 44.37 17.24 -86.54
N LEU A 10 43.93 16.05 -86.96
CA LEU A 10 42.92 15.25 -86.23
C LEU A 10 43.50 14.40 -85.09
N ASN A 11 44.82 14.37 -84.92
CA ASN A 11 45.50 13.63 -83.84
C ASN A 11 45.99 14.54 -82.69
N ASN A 12 45.47 15.77 -82.57
CA ASN A 12 45.79 16.62 -81.43
C ASN A 12 44.98 16.21 -80.18
N LYS A 13 45.51 15.25 -79.41
CA LYS A 13 44.89 14.74 -78.17
C LYS A 13 44.93 15.72 -76.98
N GLN A 14 45.52 16.91 -77.13
CA GLN A 14 45.61 17.90 -76.04
C GLN A 14 44.24 18.54 -75.70
N GLY A 15 43.37 18.74 -76.69
CA GLY A 15 42.02 19.28 -76.46
C GLY A 15 41.04 18.26 -75.85
N SER A 16 41.13 16.99 -76.27
CA SER A 16 40.29 15.91 -75.70
C SER A 16 40.67 15.57 -74.27
N ALA A 17 41.96 15.68 -73.90
CA ALA A 17 42.41 15.48 -72.53
C ALA A 17 41.81 16.54 -71.59
N LEU A 18 41.83 17.82 -71.99
CA LEU A 18 41.20 18.90 -71.23
C LEU A 18 39.68 18.68 -71.09
N MET A 19 38.98 18.28 -72.16
CA MET A 19 37.54 18.01 -72.11
C MET A 19 37.20 16.82 -71.21
N ILE A 20 38.00 15.75 -71.21
CA ILE A 20 37.81 14.60 -70.31
C ILE A 20 38.07 15.01 -68.86
N VAL A 21 39.13 15.76 -68.58
CA VAL A 21 39.42 16.26 -67.22
C VAL A 21 38.29 17.16 -66.72
N LEU A 22 37.77 18.03 -67.58
CA LEU A 22 36.69 18.96 -67.24
C LEU A 22 35.37 18.21 -67.03
N LEU A 23 35.08 17.19 -67.84
CA LEU A 23 33.93 16.31 -67.66
C LEU A 23 34.03 15.51 -66.36
N VAL A 24 35.20 14.95 -66.04
CA VAL A 24 35.45 14.24 -64.78
C VAL A 24 35.29 15.18 -63.58
N LEU A 25 35.81 16.40 -63.65
CA LEU A 25 35.63 17.43 -62.61
C LEU A 25 34.16 17.76 -62.40
N VAL A 26 33.40 18.01 -63.47
CA VAL A 26 31.96 18.30 -63.38
C VAL A 26 31.21 17.13 -62.74
N VAL A 27 31.50 15.90 -63.15
CA VAL A 27 30.88 14.70 -62.56
C VAL A 27 31.23 14.57 -61.08
N VAL A 28 32.50 14.72 -60.70
CA VAL A 28 32.94 14.67 -59.30
C VAL A 28 32.31 15.79 -58.47
N SER A 29 32.17 17.00 -59.02
CA SER A 29 31.50 18.11 -58.34
C SER A 29 30.01 17.87 -58.14
N ILE A 30 29.30 17.32 -59.14
CA ILE A 30 27.88 16.95 -59.00
C ILE A 30 27.72 15.87 -57.94
N PHE A 31 28.58 14.85 -57.95
CA PHE A 31 28.61 13.82 -56.91
C PHE A 31 28.90 14.40 -55.52
N GLY A 32 29.92 15.25 -55.39
CA GLY A 32 30.29 15.91 -54.14
C GLY A 32 29.17 16.77 -53.56
N MET A 33 28.48 17.54 -54.40
CA MET A 33 27.31 18.34 -53.98
C MET A 33 26.13 17.46 -53.56
N SER A 34 25.89 16.33 -54.24
CA SER A 34 24.83 15.40 -53.87
C SER A 34 25.08 14.78 -52.49
N LEU A 35 26.31 14.36 -52.20
CA LEU A 35 26.72 13.79 -50.91
C LEU A 35 26.63 14.82 -49.78
N LEU A 36 27.04 16.07 -50.03
CA LEU A 36 26.90 17.17 -49.07
C LEU A 36 25.43 17.48 -48.78
N SER A 37 24.58 17.49 -49.82
CA SER A 37 23.15 17.74 -49.66
C SER A 37 22.46 16.65 -48.82
N VAL A 38 22.78 15.38 -49.06
CA VAL A 38 22.29 14.25 -48.25
C VAL A 38 22.83 14.34 -46.81
N SER A 39 24.11 14.68 -46.62
CA SER A 39 24.70 14.80 -45.28
C SER A 39 24.09 15.93 -44.47
N LEU A 40 23.86 17.10 -45.07
CA LEU A 40 23.18 18.23 -44.43
C LEU A 40 21.71 17.90 -44.10
N SER A 41 21.04 17.16 -44.98
CA SER A 41 19.68 16.68 -44.74
C SER A 41 19.62 15.70 -43.57
N ASN A 42 20.53 14.74 -43.51
CA ASN A 42 20.64 13.79 -42.39
C ASN A 42 20.96 14.51 -41.08
N TYR A 43 21.92 15.43 -41.07
CA TYR A 43 22.24 16.23 -39.88
C TYR A 43 21.02 17.02 -39.38
N LYS A 44 20.28 17.67 -40.28
CA LYS A 44 19.06 18.40 -39.95
C LYS A 44 17.97 17.46 -39.41
N LEU A 45 17.82 16.27 -39.99
CA LEU A 45 16.84 15.27 -39.55
C LEU A 45 17.18 14.72 -38.17
N THR A 46 18.44 14.36 -37.91
CA THR A 46 18.90 13.89 -36.60
C THR A 46 18.76 14.97 -35.52
N TYR A 47 19.08 16.23 -35.84
CA TYR A 47 18.90 17.35 -34.91
C TYR A 47 17.42 17.53 -34.55
N ILE A 48 16.53 17.53 -35.55
CA ILE A 48 15.09 17.64 -35.35
C ILE A 48 14.54 16.45 -34.53
N GLU A 49 14.96 15.22 -34.84
CA GLU A 49 14.49 14.01 -34.17
C GLU A 49 14.91 13.96 -32.70
N ARG A 50 16.17 14.33 -32.39
CA ARG A 50 16.67 14.43 -31.02
C ARG A 50 15.89 15.46 -30.20
N ASP A 51 15.65 16.64 -30.76
CA ASP A 51 14.93 17.72 -30.06
C ASP A 51 13.46 17.34 -29.82
N PHE A 52 12.81 16.66 -30.79
CA PHE A 52 11.45 16.14 -30.61
C PHE A 52 11.35 15.09 -29.50
N GLN A 53 12.30 14.16 -29.42
CA GLN A 53 12.35 13.18 -28.34
C GLN A 53 12.55 13.87 -26.99
N SER A 54 13.42 14.88 -26.93
CA SER A 54 13.73 15.61 -25.70
C SER A 54 12.50 16.33 -25.14
N VAL A 55 11.76 17.06 -25.97
CA VAL A 55 10.53 17.78 -25.52
C VAL A 55 9.43 16.80 -25.10
N TYR A 56 9.35 15.63 -25.76
CA TYR A 56 8.43 14.56 -25.37
C TYR A 56 8.75 13.99 -23.98
N TYR A 57 10.03 13.74 -23.68
CA TYR A 57 10.45 13.30 -22.34
C TYR A 57 10.08 14.32 -21.26
N ILE A 58 10.19 15.63 -21.54
CA ILE A 58 9.80 16.69 -20.61
C ILE A 58 8.28 16.68 -20.35
N ALA A 59 7.48 16.55 -21.42
CA ALA A 59 6.02 16.45 -21.28
C ALA A 59 5.62 15.16 -20.52
N GLU A 60 6.28 14.03 -20.76
CA GLU A 60 6.03 12.78 -20.04
C GLU A 60 6.41 12.90 -18.55
N ALA A 61 7.58 13.48 -18.27
CA ALA A 61 8.01 13.75 -16.91
C ALA A 61 7.01 14.66 -16.18
N GLY A 62 6.49 15.69 -16.84
CA GLY A 62 5.48 16.57 -16.24
C GLY A 62 4.19 15.86 -15.85
N VAL A 63 3.71 14.92 -16.68
CA VAL A 63 2.56 14.07 -16.31
C VAL A 63 2.88 13.22 -15.08
N ARG A 64 4.06 12.60 -15.03
CA ARG A 64 4.49 11.75 -13.90
C ARG A 64 4.60 12.54 -12.60
N GLU A 65 5.18 13.74 -12.64
CA GLU A 65 5.28 14.64 -11.50
C GLU A 65 3.89 15.09 -11.01
N ALA A 66 2.98 15.42 -11.93
CA ALA A 66 1.60 15.80 -11.57
C ALA A 66 0.84 14.66 -10.87
N ILE A 67 1.00 13.41 -11.33
CA ILE A 67 0.41 12.23 -10.70
C ILE A 67 1.00 12.01 -9.31
N HIS A 68 2.34 12.00 -9.21
CA HIS A 68 3.03 11.81 -7.93
C HIS A 68 2.62 12.87 -6.88
N GLU A 69 2.42 14.11 -7.34
CA GLU A 69 1.98 15.18 -6.48
C GLU A 69 0.53 15.01 -6.00
N ILE A 70 -0.38 14.53 -6.86
CA ILE A 70 -1.72 14.11 -6.41
C ILE A 70 -1.59 13.02 -5.37
N GLU A 71 -0.87 11.93 -5.65
CA GLU A 71 -0.75 10.78 -4.76
C GLU A 71 -0.24 11.18 -3.36
N SER A 72 0.76 12.07 -3.30
CA SER A 72 1.33 12.55 -2.03
C SER A 72 0.38 13.47 -1.24
N LYS A 73 -0.49 14.23 -1.91
CA LYS A 73 -1.35 15.25 -1.29
C LYS A 73 -2.81 14.85 -1.14
N ILE A 74 -3.28 13.82 -1.84
CA ILE A 74 -4.71 13.48 -1.94
C ILE A 74 -5.35 13.23 -0.57
N LEU A 75 -4.63 12.60 0.36
CA LEU A 75 -5.11 12.37 1.73
C LEU A 75 -5.21 13.68 2.53
N ALA A 76 -4.26 14.61 2.34
CA ALA A 76 -4.30 15.92 3.00
C ALA A 76 -5.44 16.79 2.47
N ILE A 77 -5.65 16.79 1.14
CA ILE A 77 -6.78 17.44 0.47
C ILE A 77 -8.11 16.83 0.94
N TYR A 78 -8.18 15.51 1.05
CA TYR A 78 -9.34 14.82 1.59
C TYR A 78 -9.64 15.24 3.03
N ASN A 79 -8.65 15.22 3.91
CA ASN A 79 -8.82 15.59 5.32
C ASN A 79 -9.25 17.06 5.49
N SER A 80 -8.73 17.97 4.67
CA SER A 80 -9.05 19.40 4.72
C SER A 80 -10.37 19.78 4.02
N SER A 81 -10.92 18.91 3.17
CA SER A 81 -12.22 19.16 2.51
C SER A 81 -13.36 19.32 3.51
N GLN A 82 -14.31 20.21 3.23
CA GLN A 82 -15.35 20.61 4.19
C GLN A 82 -16.55 19.66 4.11
N GLY A 83 -16.78 18.90 5.17
CA GLY A 83 -17.93 18.00 5.31
C GLY A 83 -18.02 16.93 4.22
N ASP A 84 -19.26 16.51 3.94
CA ASP A 84 -19.61 15.50 2.94
C ASP A 84 -19.86 16.08 1.56
N ASN A 85 -18.94 16.91 1.10
CA ASN A 85 -19.05 17.54 -0.19
C ASN A 85 -17.89 17.15 -1.13
N PRO A 86 -18.12 16.27 -2.13
CA PRO A 86 -17.11 15.90 -3.11
C PRO A 86 -16.61 17.11 -3.90
N ASP A 87 -17.46 18.12 -4.15
CA ASP A 87 -17.08 19.31 -4.93
C ASP A 87 -15.89 20.05 -4.32
N SER A 88 -15.86 20.16 -2.98
CA SER A 88 -14.78 20.85 -2.29
C SER A 88 -13.44 20.11 -2.41
N PHE A 89 -13.47 18.78 -2.33
CA PHE A 89 -12.30 17.91 -2.51
C PHE A 89 -11.75 18.02 -3.94
N PHE A 90 -12.62 17.89 -4.93
CA PHE A 90 -12.23 17.93 -6.33
C PHE A 90 -11.80 19.33 -6.80
N ALA A 91 -12.40 20.39 -6.25
CA ALA A 91 -11.95 21.76 -6.49
C ALA A 91 -10.53 22.01 -5.97
N ALA A 92 -10.18 21.44 -4.81
CA ALA A 92 -8.84 21.54 -4.26
C ALA A 92 -7.80 20.79 -5.12
N ILE A 93 -8.14 19.62 -5.68
CA ILE A 93 -7.28 18.92 -6.64
C ILE A 93 -7.03 19.77 -7.88
N VAL A 94 -8.08 20.35 -8.47
CA VAL A 94 -7.95 21.22 -9.64
C VAL A 94 -7.09 22.45 -9.31
N SER A 95 -7.28 23.05 -8.14
CA SER A 95 -6.49 24.19 -7.68
C SER A 95 -5.01 23.86 -7.46
N GLU A 96 -4.68 22.62 -7.08
CA GLU A 96 -3.31 22.22 -6.79
C GLU A 96 -2.48 22.02 -8.07
N LEU A 97 -3.11 21.56 -9.15
CA LEU A 97 -2.39 21.11 -10.35
C LEU A 97 -2.59 21.98 -11.59
N ASN A 98 -3.78 22.57 -11.76
CA ASN A 98 -4.09 23.26 -13.00
C ASN A 98 -3.26 24.55 -13.12
N GLY A 99 -2.45 24.65 -14.17
CA GLY A 99 -1.51 25.75 -14.40
C GLY A 99 -0.15 25.58 -13.71
N LYS A 100 0.11 24.44 -13.07
CA LYS A 100 1.39 24.17 -12.42
C LYS A 100 2.50 23.94 -13.44
N SER A 101 3.72 24.36 -13.13
CA SER A 101 4.89 24.16 -13.99
C SER A 101 6.02 23.47 -13.25
N TYR A 102 6.63 22.49 -13.89
CA TYR A 102 7.84 21.81 -13.44
C TYR A 102 9.01 22.23 -14.32
N THR A 103 10.12 22.63 -13.69
CA THR A 103 11.33 23.08 -14.38
C THR A 103 12.41 22.01 -14.26
N TYR A 104 13.12 21.73 -15.34
CA TYR A 104 14.18 20.72 -15.38
C TYR A 104 15.56 21.34 -15.59
N GLU A 105 16.59 20.50 -15.51
CA GLU A 105 17.97 20.91 -15.76
C GLU A 105 18.16 21.47 -17.17
N GLU A 106 19.07 22.44 -17.31
CA GLU A 106 19.36 23.07 -18.59
C GLU A 106 19.76 22.04 -19.64
N SER A 107 19.10 22.12 -20.80
CA SER A 107 19.36 21.24 -21.92
C SER A 107 19.49 22.07 -23.18
N PHE A 108 20.63 21.92 -23.87
CA PHE A 108 20.92 22.60 -25.13
C PHE A 108 20.79 24.14 -25.10
N GLY A 109 21.13 24.78 -23.98
CA GLY A 109 21.08 26.24 -23.82
C GLY A 109 19.70 26.79 -23.47
N HIS A 110 18.72 25.92 -23.19
CA HIS A 110 17.37 26.27 -22.77
C HIS A 110 17.03 25.55 -21.46
N ILE A 111 16.19 26.19 -20.65
CA ILE A 111 15.65 25.57 -19.42
C ILE A 111 14.32 24.91 -19.80
N PRO A 112 14.22 23.58 -19.78
CA PRO A 112 12.97 22.89 -20.09
C PRO A 112 11.91 23.13 -19.03
N VAL A 113 10.66 23.28 -19.47
CA VAL A 113 9.51 23.45 -18.58
C VAL A 113 8.38 22.53 -19.02
N ALA A 114 7.69 21.91 -18.07
CA ALA A 114 6.45 21.19 -18.30
C ALA A 114 5.28 21.88 -17.58
N THR A 115 4.31 22.38 -18.32
CA THR A 115 3.11 23.05 -17.76
C THR A 115 1.90 22.13 -17.80
N ILE A 116 1.22 22.00 -16.67
CA ILE A 116 0.09 21.10 -16.46
C ILE A 116 -1.24 21.83 -16.64
N SER A 117 -2.18 21.17 -17.30
CA SER A 117 -3.58 21.56 -17.33
C SER A 117 -4.48 20.35 -17.07
N LEU A 118 -5.55 20.55 -16.32
CA LEU A 118 -6.53 19.51 -16.02
C LEU A 118 -7.82 19.78 -16.77
N GLN A 119 -8.30 18.76 -17.50
CA GLN A 119 -9.60 18.78 -18.14
C GLN A 119 -10.49 17.69 -17.56
N GLN A 120 -11.57 18.06 -16.86
CA GLN A 120 -12.55 17.10 -16.36
C GLN A 120 -13.29 16.47 -17.55
N SER A 121 -13.24 15.14 -17.66
CA SER A 121 -13.82 14.38 -18.78
C SER A 121 -15.15 13.71 -18.42
N SER A 122 -15.33 13.24 -17.18
CA SER A 122 -16.60 12.65 -16.73
C SER A 122 -16.82 12.77 -15.22
N VAL A 123 -18.09 12.71 -14.82
CA VAL A 123 -18.54 12.64 -13.42
C VAL A 123 -19.56 11.52 -13.31
N VAL A 124 -19.29 10.54 -12.45
CA VAL A 124 -20.18 9.39 -12.20
C VAL A 124 -20.24 9.16 -10.69
N GLY A 125 -21.36 9.50 -10.06
CA GLY A 125 -21.49 9.42 -8.60
C GLY A 125 -20.41 10.26 -7.90
N ASN A 126 -19.61 9.63 -7.02
CA ASN A 126 -18.50 10.28 -6.33
C ASN A 126 -17.16 10.18 -7.08
N GLN A 127 -17.15 9.62 -8.29
CA GLN A 127 -15.96 9.49 -9.11
C GLN A 127 -15.88 10.63 -10.13
N ARG A 128 -14.66 11.17 -10.32
CA ARG A 128 -14.34 12.07 -11.43
C ARG A 128 -13.17 11.56 -12.23
N THR A 129 -13.25 11.76 -13.53
CA THR A 129 -12.19 11.45 -14.47
C THR A 129 -11.58 12.74 -14.97
N TYR A 130 -10.26 12.89 -14.85
CA TYR A 130 -9.51 14.04 -15.35
C TYR A 130 -8.53 13.57 -16.43
N LEU A 131 -8.41 14.37 -17.48
CA LEU A 131 -7.31 14.28 -18.44
C LEU A 131 -6.25 15.30 -18.01
N ILE A 132 -5.13 14.80 -17.48
CA ILE A 132 -3.94 15.62 -17.22
C ILE A 132 -3.26 15.84 -18.56
N LYS A 133 -3.13 17.08 -19.02
CA LYS A 133 -2.31 17.44 -20.18
C LYS A 133 -1.06 18.17 -19.70
N SER A 134 0.11 17.61 -19.98
CA SER A 134 1.41 18.24 -19.76
C SER A 134 1.95 18.76 -21.08
N LYS A 135 2.21 20.06 -21.17
CA LYS A 135 2.90 20.68 -22.29
C LYS A 135 4.36 20.88 -21.92
N GLY A 136 5.24 20.11 -22.54
CA GLY A 136 6.69 20.28 -22.45
C GLY A 136 7.17 21.32 -23.46
N ASP A 137 8.02 22.24 -23.00
CA ASP A 137 8.60 23.33 -23.77
C ASP A 137 10.13 23.31 -23.61
N ILE A 138 10.87 23.28 -24.73
CA ILE A 138 12.34 23.50 -24.78
C ILE A 138 12.61 24.49 -25.92
N GLY A 139 12.99 25.73 -25.58
CA GLY A 139 13.15 26.80 -26.56
C GLY A 139 11.84 27.07 -27.33
N ASP A 140 11.88 27.01 -28.66
CA ASP A 140 10.70 27.19 -29.53
C ASP A 140 9.93 25.88 -29.81
N ARG A 141 10.35 24.76 -29.21
CA ARG A 141 9.77 23.44 -29.46
C ARG A 141 8.83 23.05 -28.33
N THR A 142 7.64 22.59 -28.70
CA THR A 142 6.58 22.25 -27.74
C THR A 142 5.96 20.90 -28.09
N ARG A 143 5.62 20.09 -27.09
CA ARG A 143 4.83 18.86 -27.22
C ARG A 143 3.89 18.72 -26.04
N THR A 144 2.74 18.10 -26.27
CA THR A 144 1.78 17.81 -25.21
C THR A 144 1.60 16.30 -25.08
N VAL A 145 1.70 15.80 -23.85
CA VAL A 145 1.38 14.43 -23.47
C VAL A 145 0.18 14.48 -22.53
N SER A 146 -0.77 13.57 -22.70
CA SER A 146 -1.96 13.50 -21.85
C SER A 146 -2.08 12.13 -21.17
N SER A 147 -2.55 12.12 -19.93
CA SER A 147 -2.90 10.89 -19.20
C SER A 147 -4.25 11.05 -18.51
N GLU A 148 -5.06 10.01 -18.58
CA GLU A 148 -6.33 9.94 -17.84
C GLU A 148 -6.05 9.50 -16.40
N ILE A 149 -6.68 10.17 -15.44
CA ILE A 149 -6.76 9.75 -14.05
C ILE A 149 -8.22 9.64 -13.64
N ARG A 150 -8.51 8.68 -12.77
CA ARG A 150 -9.82 8.53 -12.14
C ARG A 150 -9.65 8.60 -10.65
N ILE A 151 -10.44 9.46 -10.03
CA ILE A 151 -10.38 9.70 -8.59
C ILE A 151 -11.78 9.50 -8.05
N GLU A 152 -11.92 8.60 -7.09
CA GLU A 152 -13.16 8.34 -6.37
C GLU A 152 -13.10 8.99 -4.98
N TRP A 153 -14.10 9.82 -4.68
CA TRP A 153 -14.25 10.43 -3.36
C TRP A 153 -15.16 9.57 -2.49
N VAL A 154 -14.77 9.36 -1.23
CA VAL A 154 -15.57 8.62 -0.25
C VAL A 154 -16.22 9.62 0.70
N PRO A 155 -17.53 9.57 0.97
CA PRO A 155 -18.14 10.46 1.96
C PRO A 155 -17.55 10.28 3.36
N LYS A 156 -17.32 11.39 4.07
CA LYS A 156 -16.87 11.44 5.47
C LYS A 156 -17.97 10.98 6.45
N SER A 157 -19.23 11.26 6.13
CA SER A 157 -20.46 10.81 6.79
C SER A 157 -21.14 9.73 5.96
N THR A 158 -20.41 8.75 5.45
CA THR A 158 -21.08 7.51 5.06
C THR A 158 -21.84 6.99 6.28
N SER A 159 -23.17 7.09 6.18
CA SER A 159 -24.12 6.21 6.82
C SER A 159 -23.52 4.81 6.80
N THR A 160 -23.22 4.32 7.99
CA THR A 160 -22.37 3.17 8.18
C THR A 160 -23.10 1.92 7.71
N LEU A 161 -22.78 1.43 6.52
CA LEU A 161 -22.57 -0.01 6.39
C LEU A 161 -21.34 -0.33 7.24
N LEU A 162 -21.61 -0.53 8.54
CA LEU A 162 -20.65 -0.68 9.62
C LEU A 162 -19.52 -1.65 9.21
N PRO A 163 -18.26 -1.19 9.10
CA PRO A 163 -17.13 -2.09 9.08
C PRO A 163 -17.11 -2.86 10.41
N THR A 164 -17.65 -4.07 10.39
CA THR A 164 -17.25 -5.27 11.14
C THR A 164 -16.43 -5.00 12.43
N VAL A 165 -17.02 -4.60 13.55
CA VAL A 165 -16.23 -4.43 14.80
C VAL A 165 -16.21 -5.75 15.57
N PHE A 166 -15.02 -6.33 15.81
CA PHE A 166 -14.87 -7.31 16.90
C PHE A 166 -13.64 -7.12 17.78
N THR A 167 -13.85 -7.25 19.08
CA THR A 167 -12.97 -6.90 20.20
C THR A 167 -12.31 -5.56 20.01
N LEU A 168 -13.05 -4.55 20.41
CA LEU A 168 -12.48 -3.33 20.93
C LEU A 168 -12.08 -3.61 22.37
N GLY A 169 -10.88 -3.23 22.78
CA GLY A 169 -10.56 -3.19 24.20
C GLY A 169 -9.07 -3.12 24.47
N ASN A 170 -8.74 -2.70 25.68
CA ASN A 170 -7.38 -2.53 26.17
C ASN A 170 -6.65 -3.87 26.43
N GLY A 171 -7.33 -4.98 26.17
CA GLY A 171 -6.79 -6.33 26.26
C GLY A 171 -7.64 -7.30 25.45
N PHE A 172 -6.97 -8.24 24.79
CA PHE A 172 -7.62 -9.39 24.17
C PHE A 172 -6.95 -10.65 24.68
N THR A 173 -7.73 -11.61 25.16
CA THR A 173 -7.22 -12.95 25.45
C THR A 173 -8.19 -13.98 24.87
N PHE A 174 -7.64 -14.91 24.12
CA PHE A 174 -8.33 -16.06 23.59
C PHE A 174 -7.46 -17.30 23.80
N THR A 175 -7.87 -18.15 24.73
CA THR A 175 -7.20 -19.43 25.01
C THR A 175 -7.85 -20.61 24.28
N GLY A 176 -8.78 -20.34 23.36
CA GLY A 176 -9.47 -21.36 22.57
C GLY A 176 -8.62 -21.92 21.43
N ASN A 177 -9.27 -22.70 20.56
CA ASN A 177 -8.60 -23.40 19.45
C ASN A 177 -8.70 -22.66 18.12
N THR A 178 -9.78 -21.91 17.87
CA THR A 178 -10.06 -21.37 16.54
C THR A 178 -10.79 -20.03 16.60
N ILE A 179 -10.32 -19.08 15.81
CA ILE A 179 -11.02 -17.82 15.50
C ILE A 179 -11.39 -17.83 14.01
N ASN A 180 -12.68 -17.84 13.71
CA ASN A 180 -13.22 -17.71 12.35
C ASN A 180 -13.71 -16.27 12.14
N GLY A 181 -13.13 -15.52 11.22
CA GLY A 181 -13.48 -14.10 11.03
C GLY A 181 -13.20 -13.56 9.64
N ALA A 182 -13.36 -14.37 8.59
CA ALA A 182 -13.14 -13.93 7.23
C ALA A 182 -14.09 -12.77 6.90
N GLY A 183 -13.55 -11.70 6.34
CA GLY A 183 -14.23 -10.42 6.10
C GLY A 183 -14.32 -9.52 7.33
N SER A 184 -14.08 -10.04 8.54
CA SER A 184 -14.23 -9.27 9.78
C SER A 184 -12.93 -8.57 10.21
N SER A 185 -13.09 -7.61 11.12
CA SER A 185 -12.00 -6.82 11.68
C SER A 185 -11.84 -7.01 13.19
N ALA A 186 -10.60 -7.00 13.66
CA ALA A 186 -10.24 -7.02 15.07
C ALA A 186 -9.40 -5.80 15.48
N ILE A 187 -9.75 -5.12 16.58
CA ILE A 187 -9.08 -3.90 17.04
C ILE A 187 -8.59 -4.02 18.50
N VAL A 188 -7.35 -4.44 18.67
CA VAL A 188 -6.73 -4.59 19.99
C VAL A 188 -6.02 -3.30 20.39
N ASN A 189 -6.52 -2.64 21.44
CA ASN A 189 -5.91 -1.43 21.96
C ASN A 189 -4.82 -1.78 22.99
N GLY A 190 -3.67 -2.26 22.53
CA GLY A 190 -2.54 -2.58 23.38
C GLY A 190 -1.63 -3.60 22.73
N ASN A 191 -0.82 -4.26 23.54
CA ASN A 191 0.07 -5.32 23.06
C ASN A 191 -0.71 -6.62 22.86
N LEU A 192 -0.35 -7.37 21.82
CA LEU A 192 -0.83 -8.73 21.62
C LEU A 192 0.36 -9.68 21.71
N THR A 193 0.38 -10.54 22.72
CA THR A 193 1.50 -11.45 23.02
C THR A 193 1.10 -12.91 22.80
N PRO A 194 2.05 -13.86 22.78
CA PRO A 194 1.71 -15.27 22.61
C PRO A 194 0.76 -15.80 23.70
N ALA A 195 0.88 -15.29 24.93
CA ALA A 195 0.01 -15.63 26.06
C ALA A 195 -1.46 -15.20 25.83
N ASN A 196 -1.69 -14.18 25.00
CA ASN A 196 -3.02 -13.70 24.68
C ASN A 196 -3.76 -14.61 23.68
N LEU A 197 -3.07 -15.49 22.95
CA LEU A 197 -3.63 -16.16 21.78
C LEU A 197 -3.57 -17.69 21.84
N ASN A 198 -3.43 -18.29 23.02
CA ASN A 198 -3.15 -19.73 23.20
C ASN A 198 -1.90 -20.20 22.43
N GLY A 199 -0.94 -19.30 22.19
CA GLY A 199 -0.02 -19.47 21.08
C GLY A 199 -0.82 -19.51 19.79
N GLY A 200 -1.18 -18.32 19.27
CA GLY A 200 -1.61 -17.94 17.92
C GLY A 200 -2.88 -18.54 17.28
N SER A 201 -3.98 -18.71 18.00
CA SER A 201 -5.28 -19.03 17.38
C SER A 201 -5.89 -17.94 16.44
N PHE A 202 -5.14 -16.94 15.99
CA PHE A 202 -5.65 -15.79 15.22
C PHE A 202 -5.69 -16.04 13.69
N ASN A 203 -6.27 -17.18 13.31
CA ASN A 203 -6.06 -17.80 11.97
C ASN A 203 -7.21 -17.57 11.00
N GLY A 204 -7.96 -16.49 11.16
CA GLY A 204 -9.17 -16.32 10.37
C GLY A 204 -9.69 -14.91 10.27
N VAL A 205 -9.05 -13.91 10.88
CA VAL A 205 -9.52 -12.52 10.84
C VAL A 205 -8.88 -11.81 9.66
N SER A 206 -9.66 -11.12 8.84
CA SER A 206 -9.16 -10.42 7.65
C SER A 206 -8.40 -9.15 8.00
N ASN A 207 -8.98 -8.31 8.84
CA ASN A 207 -8.35 -7.05 9.23
C ASN A 207 -7.96 -7.06 10.71
N VAL A 208 -6.70 -6.76 11.03
CA VAL A 208 -6.20 -6.80 12.40
C VAL A 208 -5.49 -5.50 12.72
N TYR A 209 -5.92 -4.81 13.76
CA TYR A 209 -5.37 -3.54 14.22
C TYR A 209 -4.86 -3.71 15.64
N VAL A 210 -3.58 -3.44 15.86
CA VAL A 210 -2.91 -3.55 17.17
C VAL A 210 -2.23 -2.22 17.48
N SER A 211 -2.73 -1.49 18.49
CA SER A 211 -2.18 -0.17 18.83
C SER A 211 -0.85 -0.24 19.58
N GLY A 212 -0.55 -1.40 20.18
CA GLY A 212 0.73 -1.71 20.78
C GLY A 212 1.58 -2.61 19.89
N SER A 213 2.51 -3.32 20.53
CA SER A 213 3.39 -4.27 19.86
C SER A 213 2.70 -5.62 19.66
N LEU A 214 2.93 -6.22 18.49
CA LEU A 214 2.51 -7.58 18.19
C LEU A 214 3.71 -8.51 18.40
N HIS A 215 3.60 -9.37 19.42
CA HIS A 215 4.50 -10.49 19.64
C HIS A 215 3.73 -11.75 19.32
N PHE A 216 4.00 -12.33 18.15
CA PHE A 216 3.25 -13.49 17.69
C PHE A 216 4.08 -14.76 17.83
N GLY A 217 3.52 -15.77 18.50
CA GLY A 217 4.25 -16.95 18.94
C GLY A 217 3.42 -18.24 18.99
N GLY A 218 2.52 -18.46 18.05
CA GLY A 218 1.90 -19.79 17.93
C GLY A 218 0.89 -19.95 16.81
N SER A 219 1.28 -19.88 15.55
CA SER A 219 0.39 -20.41 14.53
C SER A 219 1.15 -20.74 13.30
N THR A 220 0.67 -21.74 12.57
CA THR A 220 1.08 -21.91 11.18
C THR A 220 0.64 -20.73 10.31
N THR A 221 -0.35 -19.93 10.75
CA THR A 221 -1.01 -18.89 9.95
C THR A 221 -1.40 -17.65 10.77
N PHE A 222 -1.31 -16.43 10.24
CA PHE A 222 -1.86 -15.21 10.84
C PHE A 222 -2.59 -14.41 9.76
N GLY A 223 -3.74 -13.84 10.10
CA GLY A 223 -4.65 -13.27 9.11
C GLY A 223 -5.42 -14.34 8.33
N SER A 224 -6.55 -13.95 7.73
CA SER A 224 -7.45 -14.85 7.01
C SER A 224 -6.82 -15.36 5.71
N PRO A 225 -6.63 -16.69 5.53
CA PRO A 225 -6.13 -17.25 4.28
C PRO A 225 -7.17 -17.28 3.15
N ILE A 226 -8.47 -17.20 3.47
CA ILE A 226 -9.57 -17.30 2.50
C ILE A 226 -9.99 -15.92 2.00
N GLN A 227 -9.88 -14.91 2.87
CA GLN A 227 -10.16 -13.52 2.54
C GLN A 227 -9.09 -12.63 3.19
N PRO A 228 -7.87 -12.58 2.65
CA PRO A 228 -6.81 -11.72 3.19
C PRO A 228 -7.27 -10.26 3.25
N GLY A 229 -6.93 -9.56 4.32
CA GLY A 229 -7.17 -8.13 4.49
C GLY A 229 -5.89 -7.41 4.88
N VAL A 230 -5.98 -6.48 5.84
CA VAL A 230 -4.81 -5.73 6.32
C VAL A 230 -4.45 -6.05 7.77
N ILE A 231 -3.17 -6.04 8.08
CA ILE A 231 -2.64 -6.16 9.44
C ILE A 231 -1.87 -4.89 9.76
N VAL A 232 -2.30 -4.16 10.78
CA VAL A 232 -1.70 -2.90 11.22
C VAL A 232 -1.20 -3.06 12.65
N VAL A 233 0.10 -2.87 12.84
CA VAL A 233 0.78 -2.87 14.14
C VAL A 233 1.43 -1.52 14.32
N GLN A 234 0.94 -0.70 15.25
CA GLN A 234 1.44 0.68 15.42
C GLN A 234 2.84 0.74 16.04
N GLU A 235 3.23 -0.31 16.78
CA GLU A 235 4.54 -0.40 17.44
C GLU A 235 5.41 -1.47 16.75
N ASN A 236 6.10 -2.33 17.51
CA ASN A 236 6.98 -3.36 16.97
C ASN A 236 6.20 -4.64 16.63
N TYR A 237 6.59 -5.30 15.54
CA TYR A 237 6.12 -6.64 15.19
C TYR A 237 7.26 -7.65 15.31
N ARG A 238 7.16 -8.55 16.30
CA ARG A 238 8.11 -9.65 16.54
C ARG A 238 7.47 -11.02 16.31
N MET A 239 8.04 -11.82 15.40
CA MET A 239 7.59 -13.19 15.13
C MET A 239 8.54 -14.23 15.76
N GLN A 240 8.01 -15.04 16.67
CA GLN A 240 8.77 -16.02 17.46
C GLN A 240 8.36 -17.47 17.16
N SER A 241 7.57 -17.73 16.12
CA SER A 241 7.17 -19.07 15.71
C SER A 241 7.00 -19.16 14.21
N ASN A 242 7.10 -20.39 13.69
CA ASN A 242 6.95 -20.66 12.26
C ASN A 242 5.53 -20.29 11.78
N SER A 243 5.39 -19.24 10.95
CA SER A 243 4.08 -18.67 10.61
C SER A 243 3.99 -18.22 9.14
N THR A 244 2.80 -18.35 8.55
CA THR A 244 2.40 -17.73 7.29
C THR A 244 1.49 -16.54 7.56
N VAL A 245 1.80 -15.36 7.06
CA VAL A 245 0.98 -14.15 7.21
C VAL A 245 0.21 -13.91 5.91
N ASN A 246 -1.12 -13.84 6.02
CA ASN A 246 -2.01 -13.52 4.91
C ASN A 246 -2.53 -12.09 5.07
N GLY A 247 -2.40 -11.31 4.01
CA GLY A 247 -2.78 -9.90 3.99
C GLY A 247 -1.56 -8.99 3.95
N ASP A 248 -1.80 -7.73 3.63
CA ASP A 248 -0.77 -6.70 3.61
C ASP A 248 -0.51 -6.22 5.04
N VAL A 249 0.76 -6.02 5.38
CA VAL A 249 1.21 -5.80 6.76
C VAL A 249 1.87 -4.43 6.88
N TYR A 250 1.43 -3.64 7.84
CA TYR A 250 1.93 -2.30 8.15
C TYR A 250 2.47 -2.26 9.58
N VAL A 251 3.75 -1.97 9.74
CA VAL A 251 4.45 -1.91 11.03
C VAL A 251 4.95 -0.49 11.27
N GLY A 252 4.44 0.14 12.32
CA GLY A 252 4.73 1.53 12.68
C GLY A 252 6.11 1.75 13.28
N LYS A 253 6.78 0.68 13.76
CA LYS A 253 8.18 0.71 14.20
C LYS A 253 9.00 -0.40 13.56
N ASN A 254 9.57 -1.30 14.37
CA ASN A 254 10.53 -2.31 13.91
C ASN A 254 9.85 -3.66 13.67
N TYR A 255 10.36 -4.36 12.67
CA TYR A 255 9.99 -5.74 12.37
C TYR A 255 11.17 -6.67 12.68
N THR A 256 10.89 -7.77 13.37
CA THR A 256 11.89 -8.83 13.60
C THR A 256 11.24 -10.20 13.55
N HIS A 257 11.85 -11.16 12.88
CA HIS A 257 11.48 -12.56 13.04
C HIS A 257 12.67 -13.44 13.40
N ASP A 258 12.49 -14.29 14.41
CA ASP A 258 13.52 -15.24 14.88
C ASP A 258 13.22 -16.69 14.47
N ASN A 259 12.07 -16.93 13.83
CA ASN A 259 11.63 -18.22 13.32
C ASN A 259 11.14 -18.10 11.88
N ASN A 260 10.76 -19.22 11.25
CA ASN A 260 10.44 -19.22 9.83
C ASN A 260 9.19 -18.37 9.57
N ALA A 261 9.27 -17.40 8.67
CA ALA A 261 8.14 -16.53 8.35
C ALA A 261 7.90 -16.51 6.84
N ARG A 262 6.64 -16.65 6.44
CA ARG A 262 6.20 -16.42 5.06
C ARG A 262 5.16 -15.31 5.01
N PHE A 263 5.35 -14.31 4.16
CA PHE A 263 4.38 -13.25 3.90
C PHE A 263 3.83 -13.40 2.50
N ARG A 264 2.49 -13.45 2.40
CA ARG A 264 1.79 -13.52 1.10
C ARG A 264 1.39 -12.15 0.55
N GLY A 265 1.25 -11.16 1.43
CA GLY A 265 0.98 -9.77 1.09
C GLY A 265 2.25 -8.93 1.07
N GLU A 266 2.08 -7.64 0.83
CA GLU A 266 3.14 -6.65 0.97
C GLU A 266 3.50 -6.44 2.45
N LEU A 267 4.74 -6.02 2.71
CA LEU A 267 5.21 -5.70 4.05
C LEU A 267 5.80 -4.28 4.08
N HIS A 268 5.15 -3.41 4.83
CA HIS A 268 5.51 -2.00 5.01
C HIS A 268 6.00 -1.78 6.44
N ILE A 269 7.26 -1.34 6.60
CA ILE A 269 7.92 -1.18 7.90
C ILE A 269 8.50 0.23 7.98
N LYS A 270 8.04 1.02 8.95
CA LYS A 270 8.44 2.42 9.08
C LYS A 270 9.87 2.60 9.58
N GLU A 271 10.35 1.70 10.44
CA GLU A 271 11.72 1.74 10.97
C GLU A 271 12.56 0.62 10.37
N ASN A 272 13.12 -0.27 11.21
CA ASN A 272 14.09 -1.27 10.78
C ASN A 272 13.45 -2.64 10.59
N ALA A 273 14.04 -3.44 9.70
CA ALA A 273 13.68 -4.82 9.45
C ALA A 273 14.85 -5.76 9.72
N THR A 274 14.66 -6.75 10.58
CA THR A 274 15.69 -7.76 10.90
C THR A 274 15.17 -9.18 10.70
N ILE A 275 15.83 -9.93 9.81
CA ILE A 275 15.47 -11.28 9.40
C ILE A 275 16.48 -12.27 9.99
N ASN A 276 16.18 -12.83 11.17
CA ASN A 276 17.11 -13.72 11.89
C ASN A 276 16.99 -15.20 11.51
N ASN A 277 15.93 -15.59 10.80
CA ASN A 277 15.68 -16.97 10.39
C ASN A 277 15.06 -17.04 8.99
N VAL A 278 14.63 -18.23 8.55
CA VAL A 278 14.12 -18.44 7.18
C VAL A 278 12.96 -17.49 6.88
N GLY A 279 13.15 -16.58 5.93
CA GLY A 279 12.09 -15.69 5.44
C GLY A 279 11.64 -16.06 4.03
N THR A 280 10.35 -15.91 3.75
CA THR A 280 9.78 -15.95 2.40
C THR A 280 8.85 -14.77 2.20
N PHE A 281 9.16 -13.87 1.27
CA PHE A 281 8.31 -12.73 0.92
C PHE A 281 7.82 -12.90 -0.51
N ASP A 282 6.53 -13.18 -0.66
CA ASP A 282 5.92 -13.45 -1.97
C ASP A 282 5.73 -12.14 -2.78
N LYS A 283 5.68 -10.98 -2.11
CA LYS A 283 5.46 -9.65 -2.69
C LYS A 283 6.53 -8.63 -2.28
N ASN A 284 6.28 -7.36 -2.55
CA ASN A 284 7.16 -6.25 -2.24
C ASN A 284 7.30 -6.03 -0.73
N MET A 285 8.47 -5.52 -0.34
CA MET A 285 8.75 -5.07 1.02
C MET A 285 9.33 -3.66 1.00
N TYR A 286 8.85 -2.82 1.92
CA TYR A 286 9.23 -1.42 2.08
C TYR A 286 9.75 -1.20 3.50
N VAL A 287 10.97 -0.68 3.63
CA VAL A 287 11.64 -0.44 4.91
C VAL A 287 12.09 1.02 4.97
N GLY A 288 11.68 1.72 6.02
CA GLY A 288 11.90 3.15 6.18
C GLY A 288 13.28 3.51 6.75
N ARG A 289 13.98 2.55 7.36
CA ARG A 289 15.36 2.70 7.83
C ARG A 289 16.21 1.53 7.33
N ASP A 290 16.85 0.79 8.23
CA ASP A 290 17.85 -0.20 7.87
C ASP A 290 17.23 -1.61 7.73
N TYR A 291 17.81 -2.39 6.82
CA TYR A 291 17.45 -3.78 6.57
C TYR A 291 18.63 -4.69 6.87
N GLU A 292 18.40 -5.71 7.70
CA GLU A 292 19.40 -6.72 8.04
C GLU A 292 18.87 -8.14 7.80
N LEU A 293 19.61 -8.89 6.99
CA LEU A 293 19.40 -10.32 6.75
C LEU A 293 20.52 -11.14 7.38
N ASN A 294 20.18 -11.91 8.41
CA ASN A 294 21.13 -12.74 9.17
C ASN A 294 21.07 -14.24 8.81
N ASN A 295 20.06 -14.66 8.04
CA ASN A 295 19.86 -16.07 7.71
C ASN A 295 19.33 -16.26 6.28
N THR A 296 18.59 -17.34 6.05
CA THR A 296 18.10 -17.73 4.73
C THR A 296 16.90 -16.89 4.34
N LEU A 297 16.88 -16.39 3.11
CA LEU A 297 15.74 -15.65 2.56
C LEU A 297 15.41 -16.10 1.15
N THR A 298 14.11 -16.16 0.84
CA THR A 298 13.60 -16.06 -0.53
C THR A 298 12.70 -14.84 -0.63
N HIS A 299 12.99 -13.94 -1.57
CA HIS A 299 12.22 -12.72 -1.80
C HIS A 299 11.82 -12.65 -3.26
N ASP A 300 10.53 -12.78 -3.53
CA ASP A 300 9.99 -12.88 -4.90
C ASP A 300 9.68 -11.51 -5.50
N GLY A 301 9.17 -10.57 -4.70
CA GLY A 301 8.94 -9.19 -5.12
C GLY A 301 10.18 -8.30 -5.01
N LYS A 302 9.96 -6.98 -5.13
CA LYS A 302 11.01 -5.97 -4.96
C LYS A 302 11.26 -5.69 -3.47
N LEU A 303 12.49 -5.28 -3.16
CA LEU A 303 12.86 -4.79 -1.85
C LEU A 303 13.25 -3.31 -1.94
N TYR A 304 12.59 -2.48 -1.14
CA TYR A 304 12.84 -1.04 -1.04
C TYR A 304 13.26 -0.70 0.38
N VAL A 305 14.46 -0.16 0.56
CA VAL A 305 15.03 0.18 1.87
C VAL A 305 15.56 1.59 1.79
N HIS A 306 15.03 2.51 2.61
CA HIS A 306 15.45 3.92 2.58
C HIS A 306 16.80 4.15 3.27
N GLY A 307 17.18 3.29 4.21
CA GLY A 307 18.47 3.30 4.90
C GLY A 307 19.48 2.31 4.30
N ASN A 308 20.29 1.73 5.17
CA ASN A 308 21.35 0.80 4.81
C ASN A 308 20.82 -0.64 4.68
N GLY A 309 21.45 -1.42 3.82
CA GLY A 309 21.23 -2.84 3.67
C GLY A 309 22.43 -3.67 4.10
N ARG A 310 22.20 -4.68 4.94
CA ARG A 310 23.23 -5.67 5.30
C ARG A 310 22.71 -7.08 5.07
N VAL A 311 23.38 -7.82 4.20
CA VAL A 311 23.08 -9.23 3.89
C VAL A 311 24.28 -10.08 4.29
N THR A 312 24.15 -10.79 5.43
CA THR A 312 25.26 -11.54 6.02
C THR A 312 25.24 -13.03 5.73
N ASN A 313 24.18 -13.52 5.09
CA ASN A 313 23.94 -14.95 4.89
C ASN A 313 23.19 -15.23 3.56
N ARG A 314 22.59 -16.42 3.42
CA ARG A 314 22.00 -16.93 2.18
C ARG A 314 20.66 -16.27 1.81
N GLY A 315 20.67 -15.08 1.22
CA GLY A 315 19.49 -14.50 0.57
C GLY A 315 19.34 -14.91 -0.90
N THR A 316 18.12 -15.16 -1.37
CA THR A 316 17.78 -15.22 -2.79
C THR A 316 16.75 -14.14 -3.08
N PHE A 317 17.17 -13.12 -3.83
CA PHE A 317 16.31 -12.02 -4.27
C PHE A 317 16.02 -12.20 -5.75
N ASN A 318 14.76 -12.48 -6.07
CA ASN A 318 14.33 -12.80 -7.43
C ASN A 318 14.05 -11.55 -8.28
N ASP A 319 13.77 -10.41 -7.65
CA ASP A 319 13.53 -9.12 -8.30
C ASP A 319 14.51 -8.04 -7.79
N ASP A 320 14.30 -6.81 -8.24
CA ASP A 320 15.17 -5.66 -7.98
C ASP A 320 15.18 -5.23 -6.50
N ILE A 321 16.35 -4.76 -6.04
CA ILE A 321 16.57 -4.25 -4.68
C ILE A 321 17.04 -2.81 -4.73
N HIS A 322 16.50 -1.96 -3.86
CA HIS A 322 16.87 -0.56 -3.75
C HIS A 322 17.27 -0.23 -2.31
N PHE A 323 18.48 0.29 -2.13
CA PHE A 323 18.99 0.82 -0.87
C PHE A 323 19.23 2.33 -1.01
N GLY A 324 18.61 3.11 -0.13
CA GLY A 324 18.75 4.56 -0.05
C GLY A 324 20.03 5.00 0.67
N GLY A 325 20.71 4.08 1.36
CA GLY A 325 22.02 4.25 1.97
C GLY A 325 23.06 3.25 1.46
N ASN A 326 23.95 2.80 2.35
CA ASN A 326 25.01 1.86 2.00
C ASN A 326 24.50 0.43 1.91
N PHE A 327 25.19 -0.39 1.12
CA PHE A 327 24.89 -1.81 0.99
C PHE A 327 26.12 -2.68 1.29
N GLU A 328 25.94 -3.70 2.12
CA GLU A 328 26.97 -4.68 2.44
C GLU A 328 26.45 -6.11 2.18
N SER A 329 27.20 -6.87 1.38
CA SER A 329 26.95 -8.30 1.14
C SER A 329 28.19 -9.09 1.53
N THR A 330 28.09 -9.91 2.59
CA THR A 330 29.25 -10.62 3.16
C THR A 330 29.24 -12.13 2.92
N ASN A 331 28.25 -12.65 2.19
CA ASN A 331 28.12 -14.10 1.98
C ASN A 331 27.51 -14.42 0.59
N THR A 332 27.32 -15.70 0.30
CA THR A 332 26.84 -16.29 -0.96
C THR A 332 25.37 -16.01 -1.32
N ALA A 333 24.84 -14.84 -0.96
CA ALA A 333 23.54 -14.38 -1.41
C ALA A 333 23.45 -14.30 -2.94
N THR A 334 22.26 -14.50 -3.49
CA THR A 334 21.96 -14.49 -4.92
C THR A 334 21.00 -13.37 -5.24
N TYR A 335 21.40 -12.54 -6.19
CA TYR A 335 20.68 -11.35 -6.66
C TYR A 335 20.33 -11.55 -8.14
N ARG A 336 19.06 -11.82 -8.43
CA ARG A 336 18.58 -12.04 -9.80
C ARG A 336 18.04 -10.77 -10.46
N GLY A 337 17.56 -9.82 -9.66
CA GLY A 337 17.27 -8.45 -10.08
C GLY A 337 18.50 -7.56 -10.09
N ASN A 338 18.31 -6.33 -10.56
CA ASN A 338 19.27 -5.25 -10.40
C ASN A 338 19.38 -4.86 -8.91
N VAL A 339 20.55 -4.40 -8.49
CA VAL A 339 20.74 -3.86 -7.13
C VAL A 339 21.10 -2.39 -7.26
N TYR A 340 20.29 -1.52 -6.66
CA TYR A 340 20.49 -0.07 -6.66
C TYR A 340 20.92 0.40 -5.27
N VAL A 341 22.01 1.15 -5.20
CA VAL A 341 22.63 1.60 -3.94
C VAL A 341 22.92 3.09 -4.01
N ASN A 342 22.16 3.88 -3.25
CA ASN A 342 22.40 5.31 -3.09
C ASN A 342 23.45 5.60 -1.99
N GLY A 343 24.62 5.00 -2.13
CA GLY A 343 25.69 5.10 -1.14
C GLY A 343 26.88 4.26 -1.56
N ASN A 344 27.67 3.81 -0.58
CA ASN A 344 28.77 2.88 -0.85
C ASN A 344 28.27 1.44 -0.89
N ALA A 345 28.83 0.64 -1.80
CA ALA A 345 28.60 -0.80 -1.87
C ALA A 345 29.87 -1.55 -1.43
N ASN A 346 29.77 -2.37 -0.38
CA ASN A 346 30.83 -3.29 0.05
C ASN A 346 30.42 -4.73 -0.26
N LEU A 347 30.88 -5.24 -1.40
CA LEU A 347 30.56 -6.57 -1.91
C LEU A 347 31.72 -7.51 -1.60
N GLN A 348 31.67 -8.19 -0.46
CA GLN A 348 32.69 -9.16 -0.08
C GLN A 348 32.41 -10.53 -0.71
N GLU A 349 31.14 -10.92 -0.81
CA GLU A 349 30.66 -12.10 -1.53
C GLU A 349 29.26 -11.86 -2.12
N GLY A 350 28.89 -12.64 -3.13
CA GLY A 350 27.55 -12.62 -3.72
C GLY A 350 27.52 -13.08 -5.18
N ASN A 351 26.37 -13.56 -5.63
CA ASN A 351 26.10 -13.99 -7.00
C ASN A 351 25.11 -13.01 -7.65
N PHE A 352 25.59 -12.16 -8.56
CA PHE A 352 24.78 -11.15 -9.23
C PHE A 352 24.52 -11.55 -10.68
N TYR A 353 23.25 -11.64 -11.07
CA TYR A 353 22.84 -11.99 -12.43
C TYR A 353 22.47 -10.79 -13.29
N LYS A 354 22.30 -9.62 -12.66
CA LYS A 354 22.09 -8.32 -13.31
C LYS A 354 23.00 -7.27 -12.67
N ASP A 355 22.89 -6.05 -13.16
CA ASP A 355 23.79 -4.95 -12.80
C ASP A 355 23.60 -4.49 -11.35
N VAL A 356 24.69 -3.99 -10.77
CA VAL A 356 24.70 -3.26 -9.50
C VAL A 356 24.98 -1.79 -9.82
N TYR A 357 24.04 -0.92 -9.48
CA TYR A 357 24.12 0.52 -9.66
C TYR A 357 24.47 1.18 -8.33
N VAL A 358 25.56 1.94 -8.28
CA VAL A 358 26.09 2.54 -7.06
C VAL A 358 26.31 4.03 -7.30
N THR A 359 25.91 4.91 -6.38
CA THR A 359 26.18 6.36 -6.48
C THR A 359 27.49 6.76 -5.79
N GLY A 360 27.92 5.98 -4.79
CA GLY A 360 29.18 6.16 -4.06
C GLY A 360 30.29 5.21 -4.53
N ASN A 361 31.16 4.81 -3.60
CA ASN A 361 32.25 3.88 -3.88
C ASN A 361 31.77 2.43 -3.86
N ALA A 362 32.25 1.62 -4.80
CA ALA A 362 32.05 0.18 -4.81
C ALA A 362 33.36 -0.56 -4.52
N THR A 363 33.39 -1.30 -3.42
CA THR A 363 34.46 -2.24 -3.09
C THR A 363 33.98 -3.64 -3.45
N VAL A 364 34.69 -4.31 -4.38
CA VAL A 364 34.30 -5.62 -4.89
C VAL A 364 35.45 -6.61 -4.66
N SER A 365 35.17 -7.64 -3.86
CA SER A 365 36.10 -8.72 -3.55
C SER A 365 36.20 -9.75 -4.68
N SER A 366 37.28 -10.53 -4.70
CA SER A 366 37.48 -11.64 -5.65
C SER A 366 36.43 -12.75 -5.53
N ASN A 367 35.69 -12.81 -4.42
CA ASN A 367 34.65 -13.83 -4.18
C ASN A 367 33.28 -13.44 -4.76
N VAL A 368 33.13 -12.23 -5.29
CA VAL A 368 31.90 -11.79 -5.97
C VAL A 368 31.84 -12.37 -7.38
N LYS A 369 30.70 -12.94 -7.74
CA LYS A 369 30.45 -13.49 -9.07
C LYS A 369 29.42 -12.64 -9.82
N LEU A 370 29.83 -12.12 -10.97
CA LEU A 370 28.97 -11.43 -11.92
C LEU A 370 28.65 -12.38 -13.07
N PHE A 371 27.38 -12.72 -13.24
CA PHE A 371 26.88 -13.63 -14.27
C PHE A 371 26.26 -12.85 -15.44
N SER A 372 26.15 -13.49 -16.60
CA SER A 372 25.39 -12.96 -17.74
C SER A 372 25.80 -11.56 -18.21
N GLY A 373 27.05 -11.17 -18.00
CA GLY A 373 27.55 -9.83 -18.35
C GLY A 373 27.17 -8.73 -17.35
N ALA A 374 26.68 -9.09 -16.16
CA ALA A 374 26.42 -8.15 -15.07
C ALA A 374 27.65 -7.30 -14.76
N GLN A 375 27.42 -6.03 -14.46
CA GLN A 375 28.44 -5.05 -14.15
C GLN A 375 28.11 -4.29 -12.87
N VAL A 376 29.16 -3.78 -12.21
CA VAL A 376 29.01 -2.73 -11.21
C VAL A 376 29.18 -1.38 -11.91
N ARG A 377 28.16 -0.54 -11.87
CA ARG A 377 28.06 0.72 -12.61
C ARG A 377 27.86 1.89 -11.66
N GLN A 378 28.45 3.02 -12.04
CA GLN A 378 28.06 4.29 -11.45
C GLN A 378 26.69 4.71 -11.98
N ALA A 379 25.85 5.28 -11.12
CA ALA A 379 24.48 5.66 -11.46
C ALA A 379 24.05 6.95 -10.77
N SER A 380 22.97 7.54 -11.27
CA SER A 380 22.20 8.55 -10.56
C SER A 380 21.39 7.92 -9.43
N THR A 381 20.94 8.74 -8.48
CA THR A 381 20.17 8.32 -7.32
C THR A 381 18.91 7.53 -7.72
N PRO A 382 18.73 6.28 -7.24
CA PRO A 382 17.52 5.51 -7.48
C PRO A 382 16.32 6.14 -6.74
N THR A 383 15.18 6.24 -7.42
CA THR A 383 13.92 6.62 -6.78
C THR A 383 13.39 5.46 -5.95
N ILE A 384 13.14 5.69 -4.66
CA ILE A 384 12.55 4.71 -3.74
C ILE A 384 11.13 5.19 -3.40
N PRO A 385 10.09 4.36 -3.61
CA PRO A 385 8.73 4.70 -3.20
C PRO A 385 8.64 4.91 -1.69
N ALA A 386 7.83 5.88 -1.25
CA ALA A 386 7.60 6.13 0.17
C ALA A 386 7.00 4.89 0.86
N VAL A 387 7.42 4.65 2.11
CA VAL A 387 6.80 3.61 2.94
C VAL A 387 5.38 4.03 3.31
N THR A 388 4.40 3.24 2.89
CA THR A 388 3.01 3.50 3.26
C THR A 388 2.82 3.12 4.73
N THR A 389 2.18 3.99 5.50
CA THR A 389 1.84 3.71 6.90
C THR A 389 0.33 3.74 7.07
N MET A 390 -0.22 2.77 7.79
CA MET A 390 -1.62 2.77 8.20
C MET A 390 -1.72 3.12 9.68
N THR A 391 -2.71 3.95 10.02
CA THR A 391 -3.09 4.20 11.40
C THR A 391 -4.37 3.45 11.73
N ILE A 392 -4.53 3.11 13.01
CA ILE A 392 -5.78 2.55 13.50
C ILE A 392 -6.84 3.64 13.46
N PRO A 393 -8.02 3.39 12.84
CA PRO A 393 -9.12 4.34 12.82
C PRO A 393 -9.45 4.82 14.24
N GLN A 394 -9.48 6.13 14.44
CA GLN A 394 -9.95 6.71 15.69
C GLN A 394 -11.48 6.64 15.68
N TYR A 395 -12.07 5.97 16.66
CA TYR A 395 -13.51 5.91 16.80
C TYR A 395 -13.93 6.28 18.23
N GLU A 396 -15.11 6.85 18.34
CA GLU A 396 -15.80 7.08 19.60
C GLU A 396 -17.06 6.23 19.61
N LEU A 397 -17.17 5.30 20.57
CA LEU A 397 -18.35 4.48 20.76
C LEU A 397 -19.29 5.17 21.73
N LYS A 398 -20.49 5.51 21.25
CA LYS A 398 -21.59 6.04 22.06
C LYS A 398 -22.76 5.07 22.04
N LEU A 399 -23.39 4.88 23.18
CA LEU A 399 -24.70 4.21 23.23
C LEU A 399 -25.77 5.19 22.72
N ARG A 400 -26.85 4.68 22.11
CA ARG A 400 -28.04 5.48 21.76
C ARG A 400 -28.84 5.90 23.00
N THR A 401 -28.31 6.84 23.76
CA THR A 401 -28.96 7.46 24.94
C THR A 401 -29.40 8.90 24.65
N ASP A 402 -29.50 9.25 23.38
CA ASP A 402 -29.96 10.53 22.85
C ASP A 402 -31.42 10.80 23.17
N GLU A 403 -32.26 9.75 23.20
CA GLU A 403 -33.66 9.84 23.59
C GLU A 403 -33.88 9.28 24.99
N THR A 404 -33.92 10.16 25.98
CA THR A 404 -34.23 9.80 27.37
C THR A 404 -35.33 10.65 27.96
N HIS A 405 -36.11 10.06 28.88
CA HIS A 405 -37.11 10.77 29.65
C HIS A 405 -37.17 10.22 31.08
N ILE A 406 -37.73 10.98 32.01
CA ILE A 406 -37.96 10.51 33.37
C ILE A 406 -39.40 9.99 33.46
N GLN A 407 -39.56 8.73 33.86
CA GLN A 407 -40.86 8.13 34.16
C GLN A 407 -40.85 7.65 35.61
N SER A 408 -41.73 8.20 36.46
CA SER A 408 -41.82 7.84 37.88
C SER A 408 -40.49 7.92 38.64
N GLY A 409 -39.68 8.96 38.37
CA GLY A 409 -38.37 9.17 38.99
C GLY A 409 -37.23 8.28 38.44
N ARG A 410 -37.52 7.45 37.43
CA ARG A 410 -36.58 6.53 36.79
C ARG A 410 -36.20 7.07 35.40
N LEU A 411 -34.90 7.13 35.08
CA LEU A 411 -34.41 7.50 33.75
C LEU A 411 -34.71 6.38 32.76
N MET A 412 -35.49 6.65 31.72
CA MET A 412 -35.87 5.71 30.67
C MET A 412 -35.06 5.96 29.41
N TYR A 413 -34.52 4.90 28.81
CA TYR A 413 -33.90 4.96 27.49
C TYR A 413 -34.94 4.61 26.40
N THR A 414 -35.58 5.63 25.83
CA THR A 414 -36.73 5.50 24.92
C THR A 414 -36.40 4.65 23.70
N TRP A 415 -35.28 4.94 23.03
CA TRP A 415 -34.85 4.22 21.83
C TRP A 415 -34.72 2.71 22.10
N TYR A 416 -34.13 2.33 23.24
CA TYR A 416 -33.94 0.94 23.61
C TYR A 416 -35.27 0.23 23.87
N GLN A 417 -36.21 0.87 24.56
CA GLN A 417 -37.54 0.31 24.80
C GLN A 417 -38.30 0.08 23.50
N GLN A 418 -38.28 1.06 22.59
CA GLN A 418 -38.91 0.95 21.28
C GLN A 418 -38.28 -0.15 20.41
N ASN A 419 -36.98 -0.41 20.60
CA ASN A 419 -36.24 -1.48 19.91
C ASN A 419 -36.24 -2.82 20.67
N GLY A 420 -37.12 -2.97 21.67
CA GLY A 420 -37.38 -4.24 22.36
C GLY A 420 -36.35 -4.64 23.41
N TYR A 421 -35.57 -3.72 23.94
CA TYR A 421 -34.63 -3.97 25.04
C TYR A 421 -35.32 -3.83 26.39
N THR A 422 -35.04 -4.76 27.30
CA THR A 422 -35.40 -4.63 28.71
C THR A 422 -34.34 -3.81 29.45
N GLN A 423 -34.77 -2.77 30.17
CA GLN A 423 -33.88 -1.91 30.95
C GLN A 423 -33.77 -2.36 32.42
N TYR A 424 -32.54 -2.49 32.91
CA TYR A 424 -32.20 -2.78 34.31
C TYR A 424 -31.31 -1.68 34.88
N ASP A 425 -31.67 -1.13 36.04
CA ASP A 425 -30.97 0.04 36.63
C ASP A 425 -29.85 -0.34 37.60
N SER A 426 -29.55 -1.64 37.72
CA SER A 426 -28.52 -2.17 38.60
C SER A 426 -27.89 -3.43 37.99
N ASN A 427 -27.01 -4.12 38.72
CA ASN A 427 -26.44 -5.38 38.27
C ASN A 427 -27.54 -6.42 38.00
N LEU A 428 -27.37 -7.21 36.94
CA LEU A 428 -28.27 -8.29 36.59
C LEU A 428 -27.55 -9.63 36.61
N THR A 429 -28.04 -10.56 37.41
CA THR A 429 -27.60 -11.96 37.41
C THR A 429 -28.75 -12.86 36.96
N LEU A 430 -28.52 -13.67 35.93
CA LEU A 430 -29.50 -14.64 35.44
C LEU A 430 -28.91 -16.05 35.49
N ASN A 431 -29.68 -17.01 36.02
CA ASN A 431 -29.32 -18.42 35.94
C ASN A 431 -29.42 -18.98 34.51
N GLN A 432 -30.27 -18.39 33.67
CA GLN A 432 -30.41 -18.72 32.26
C GLN A 432 -30.76 -17.45 31.49
N ILE A 433 -29.99 -17.17 30.43
CA ILE A 433 -30.29 -16.11 29.46
C ILE A 433 -31.53 -16.54 28.65
N PRO A 434 -32.60 -15.73 28.58
CA PRO A 434 -33.75 -15.99 27.75
C PRO A 434 -33.41 -16.08 26.25
N ASN A 435 -34.28 -16.72 25.47
CA ASN A 435 -34.17 -16.73 24.02
C ASN A 435 -34.31 -15.30 23.46
N ASN A 436 -33.51 -14.94 22.46
CA ASN A 436 -33.48 -13.60 21.84
C ASN A 436 -33.36 -12.43 22.84
N PHE A 437 -32.70 -12.66 23.98
CA PHE A 437 -32.62 -11.68 25.07
C PHE A 437 -31.95 -10.38 24.62
N LYS A 438 -32.66 -9.26 24.72
CA LYS A 438 -32.14 -7.91 24.52
C LYS A 438 -32.22 -7.12 25.82
N ALA A 439 -31.09 -6.64 26.33
CA ALA A 439 -31.07 -5.88 27.57
C ALA A 439 -30.04 -4.75 27.58
N ILE A 440 -30.42 -3.64 28.22
CA ILE A 440 -29.53 -2.58 28.63
C ILE A 440 -29.50 -2.52 30.16
N ILE A 441 -28.31 -2.62 30.72
CA ILE A 441 -28.07 -2.84 32.15
C ILE A 441 -27.12 -1.74 32.61
N GLU A 442 -27.51 -0.99 33.64
CA GLU A 442 -26.68 0.10 34.17
C GLU A 442 -25.38 -0.45 34.77
N GLY A 443 -25.49 -1.52 35.56
CA GLY A 443 -24.37 -2.22 36.18
C GLY A 443 -23.83 -3.39 35.34
N SER A 444 -23.23 -4.37 36.02
CA SER A 444 -22.67 -5.58 35.42
C SER A 444 -23.74 -6.62 35.10
N PHE A 445 -23.53 -7.37 34.01
CA PHE A 445 -24.29 -8.58 33.69
C PHE A 445 -23.50 -9.83 34.10
N SER A 446 -24.18 -10.82 34.68
CA SER A 446 -23.57 -12.12 34.97
C SER A 446 -24.52 -13.27 34.72
N SER A 447 -24.04 -14.32 34.07
CA SER A 447 -24.82 -15.54 33.87
C SER A 447 -23.95 -16.77 33.70
N SER A 448 -24.32 -17.88 34.34
CA SER A 448 -23.65 -19.17 34.17
C SER A 448 -24.67 -20.29 33.99
N HIS A 449 -24.59 -21.00 32.87
CA HIS A 449 -25.52 -22.09 32.55
C HIS A 449 -24.95 -23.01 31.49
N HIS A 450 -25.45 -24.24 31.39
CA HIS A 450 -24.91 -25.29 30.49
C HIS A 450 -25.65 -25.48 29.15
N THR A 451 -26.81 -24.84 28.97
CA THR A 451 -27.66 -25.00 27.76
C THR A 451 -27.83 -23.68 27.07
N SER A 452 -27.56 -23.62 25.78
CA SER A 452 -27.60 -22.39 24.97
C SER A 452 -28.97 -21.70 24.93
N PRO A 453 -29.01 -20.36 24.93
CA PRO A 453 -30.23 -19.65 24.52
C PRO A 453 -30.45 -19.87 23.02
N SER A 454 -31.72 -19.87 22.60
CA SER A 454 -32.07 -19.87 21.18
C SER A 454 -32.03 -18.44 20.63
N GLY A 455 -31.54 -18.29 19.40
CA GLY A 455 -31.47 -17.02 18.70
C GLY A 455 -30.31 -16.12 19.15
N ASN A 456 -30.35 -14.86 18.72
CA ASN A 456 -29.28 -13.89 18.96
C ASN A 456 -29.60 -13.03 20.19
N ILE A 457 -28.66 -12.95 21.12
CA ILE A 457 -28.79 -12.10 22.30
C ILE A 457 -28.11 -10.74 22.06
N VAL A 458 -28.59 -9.70 22.74
CA VAL A 458 -27.92 -8.39 22.79
C VAL A 458 -27.84 -7.96 24.25
N ILE A 459 -26.63 -7.86 24.78
CA ILE A 459 -26.39 -7.48 26.18
C ILE A 459 -25.49 -6.25 26.20
N ILE A 460 -26.01 -5.19 26.80
CA ILE A 460 -25.29 -3.93 26.97
C ILE A 460 -25.14 -3.68 28.47
N SER A 461 -23.90 -3.68 28.96
CA SER A 461 -23.57 -3.33 30.35
C SER A 461 -22.88 -1.98 30.36
N LYS A 462 -23.62 -0.92 30.72
CA LYS A 462 -23.20 0.48 30.52
C LYS A 462 -21.95 0.84 31.33
N GLU A 463 -21.97 0.56 32.62
CA GLU A 463 -20.91 0.94 33.57
C GLU A 463 -20.12 -0.27 34.09
N GLY A 464 -20.54 -1.49 33.73
CA GLY A 464 -20.05 -2.72 34.32
C GLY A 464 -19.44 -3.72 33.33
N ASN A 465 -19.17 -4.91 33.85
CA ASN A 465 -18.64 -6.03 33.10
C ASN A 465 -19.75 -6.96 32.61
N ILE A 466 -19.49 -7.69 31.53
CA ILE A 466 -20.31 -8.82 31.09
C ILE A 466 -19.57 -10.11 31.43
N ASN A 467 -20.12 -10.92 32.32
CA ASN A 467 -19.53 -12.21 32.71
C ASN A 467 -20.44 -13.36 32.29
N ILE A 468 -20.01 -14.19 31.34
CA ILE A 468 -20.78 -15.33 30.84
C ILE A 468 -19.95 -16.61 31.05
N GLY A 469 -20.54 -17.59 31.75
CA GLY A 469 -19.86 -18.77 32.27
C GLY A 469 -20.48 -20.11 31.83
N ASN A 470 -19.67 -21.10 31.46
CA ASN A 470 -20.08 -22.52 31.30
C ASN A 470 -21.11 -22.82 30.20
N TRP A 471 -21.34 -21.90 29.27
CA TRP A 471 -22.32 -22.07 28.18
C TRP A 471 -21.77 -22.89 27.02
N ARG A 472 -22.60 -23.74 26.40
CA ARG A 472 -22.17 -24.46 25.18
C ARG A 472 -21.95 -23.51 24.02
N HIS A 473 -23.00 -22.77 23.65
CA HIS A 473 -22.97 -21.85 22.52
C HIS A 473 -23.70 -20.55 22.88
N ILE A 474 -23.07 -19.40 22.61
CA ILE A 474 -23.69 -18.08 22.69
C ILE A 474 -23.58 -17.42 21.31
N SER A 475 -24.69 -16.89 20.81
CA SER A 475 -24.73 -16.10 19.57
C SER A 475 -25.30 -14.72 19.87
N GLY A 476 -24.64 -13.64 19.44
CA GLY A 476 -25.16 -12.30 19.68
C GLY A 476 -24.14 -11.17 19.79
N VAL A 477 -24.58 -10.06 20.38
CA VAL A 477 -23.81 -8.84 20.53
C VAL A 477 -23.66 -8.48 22.01
N LEU A 478 -22.41 -8.32 22.45
CA LEU A 478 -22.03 -7.98 23.82
C LEU A 478 -21.31 -6.63 23.81
N ILE A 479 -21.81 -5.66 24.58
CA ILE A 479 -21.27 -4.29 24.60
C ILE A 479 -21.04 -3.84 26.05
N ALA A 480 -19.79 -3.57 26.40
CA ALA A 480 -19.37 -3.08 27.71
C ALA A 480 -18.47 -1.84 27.53
N PRO A 481 -19.04 -0.64 27.26
CA PRO A 481 -18.28 0.53 26.85
C PRO A 481 -17.36 1.10 27.95
N LYS A 482 -17.50 0.63 29.18
CA LYS A 482 -16.68 1.01 30.35
C LYS A 482 -16.19 -0.17 31.18
N GLY A 483 -16.37 -1.39 30.69
CA GLY A 483 -15.99 -2.60 31.41
C GLY A 483 -15.32 -3.60 30.49
N SER A 484 -15.27 -4.84 30.96
CA SER A 484 -14.71 -6.01 30.29
C SER A 484 -15.79 -7.03 29.92
N ILE A 485 -15.50 -7.88 28.95
CA ILE A 485 -16.33 -9.03 28.58
C ILE A 485 -15.54 -10.30 28.90
N ASN A 486 -16.04 -11.10 29.83
CA ASN A 486 -15.40 -12.32 30.32
C ASN A 486 -16.25 -13.54 29.94
N LEU A 487 -15.73 -14.34 29.01
CA LEU A 487 -16.35 -15.55 28.46
C LEU A 487 -15.60 -16.77 29.00
N ASN A 488 -16.03 -17.28 30.15
CA ASN A 488 -15.32 -18.35 30.87
C ASN A 488 -16.04 -19.68 30.68
N GLY A 489 -15.31 -20.75 30.31
CA GLY A 489 -15.91 -22.07 30.11
C GLY A 489 -16.96 -22.13 29.00
N ILE A 490 -16.93 -21.20 28.04
CA ILE A 490 -17.87 -21.20 26.90
C ILE A 490 -17.29 -22.01 25.75
N ALA A 491 -18.00 -23.02 25.23
CA ALA A 491 -17.47 -23.84 24.13
C ALA A 491 -17.44 -23.09 22.78
N SER A 492 -18.42 -22.22 22.50
CA SER A 492 -18.33 -21.31 21.36
C SER A 492 -19.08 -19.99 21.55
N PHE A 493 -18.49 -18.91 21.05
CA PHE A 493 -19.16 -17.62 20.90
C PHE A 493 -19.20 -17.22 19.42
N THR A 494 -20.38 -16.83 18.93
CA THR A 494 -20.56 -16.27 17.58
C THR A 494 -21.12 -14.86 17.68
N GLY A 495 -20.43 -13.86 17.14
CA GLY A 495 -20.98 -12.51 17.02
C GLY A 495 -20.04 -11.37 17.39
N VAL A 496 -20.62 -10.33 18.00
CA VAL A 496 -19.94 -9.05 18.24
C VAL A 496 -19.66 -8.81 19.74
N ALA A 497 -18.48 -8.32 20.09
CA ALA A 497 -18.03 -8.08 21.45
C ALA A 497 -17.21 -6.80 21.44
N ILE A 498 -17.73 -5.79 22.11
CA ILE A 498 -17.17 -4.45 22.13
C ILE A 498 -16.98 -4.05 23.58
N SER A 499 -15.76 -3.72 23.94
CA SER A 499 -15.36 -3.51 25.33
C SER A 499 -14.35 -2.37 25.43
N ARG A 500 -14.30 -1.67 26.56
CA ARG A 500 -13.18 -0.75 26.80
C ARG A 500 -12.00 -1.47 27.42
N ASP A 501 -12.28 -2.31 28.42
CA ASP A 501 -11.23 -2.92 29.24
C ASP A 501 -10.78 -4.29 28.71
N GLY A 502 -11.43 -4.77 27.65
CA GLY A 502 -11.00 -5.96 26.92
C GLY A 502 -12.03 -7.07 26.85
N VAL A 503 -11.70 -8.07 26.03
CA VAL A 503 -12.50 -9.28 25.84
C VAL A 503 -11.61 -10.48 26.15
N PHE A 504 -12.06 -11.29 27.10
CA PHE A 504 -11.29 -12.40 27.67
C PHE A 504 -12.09 -13.69 27.54
N MET A 505 -11.58 -14.60 26.73
CA MET A 505 -12.18 -15.90 26.50
C MET A 505 -11.20 -16.99 26.95
N ASN A 506 -11.33 -17.36 28.22
CA ASN A 506 -10.34 -18.16 28.95
C ASN A 506 -10.76 -19.63 29.06
N ALA A 507 -11.09 -20.27 27.94
CA ALA A 507 -11.41 -21.69 27.89
C ALA A 507 -10.72 -22.37 26.70
N GLY A 508 -9.90 -23.39 26.99
CA GLY A 508 -9.35 -24.27 25.97
C GLY A 508 -10.44 -25.01 25.21
N GLY A 509 -10.18 -25.39 23.95
CA GLY A 509 -11.17 -26.09 23.12
C GLY A 509 -12.24 -25.19 22.51
N SER A 510 -12.25 -23.90 22.83
CA SER A 510 -13.33 -23.01 22.46
C SER A 510 -13.19 -22.44 21.04
N THR A 511 -14.32 -22.11 20.40
CA THR A 511 -14.35 -21.48 19.08
C THR A 511 -14.96 -20.08 19.14
N LEU A 512 -14.28 -19.09 18.59
CA LEU A 512 -14.81 -17.75 18.35
C LEU A 512 -15.15 -17.62 16.85
N THR A 513 -16.39 -17.26 16.54
CA THR A 513 -16.79 -16.91 15.18
C THR A 513 -17.24 -15.46 15.14
N SER A 514 -16.41 -14.61 14.54
CA SER A 514 -16.72 -13.20 14.35
C SER A 514 -17.82 -13.03 13.30
N ARG A 515 -18.68 -12.05 13.52
CA ARG A 515 -19.70 -11.57 12.59
C ARG A 515 -19.73 -10.05 12.66
N ASP A 516 -20.30 -9.45 11.64
CA ASP A 516 -20.38 -8.00 11.55
C ASP A 516 -21.61 -7.49 12.29
N LEU A 517 -21.59 -6.24 12.76
CA LEU A 517 -22.78 -5.65 13.38
C LEU A 517 -23.98 -5.65 12.41
N SER A 518 -23.72 -5.52 11.10
CA SER A 518 -24.73 -5.60 10.04
C SER A 518 -25.43 -6.97 9.94
N TYR A 519 -24.83 -8.02 10.51
CA TYR A 519 -25.48 -9.32 10.63
C TYR A 519 -26.61 -9.31 11.66
N TYR A 520 -26.53 -8.44 12.67
CA TYR A 520 -27.47 -8.36 13.79
C TYR A 520 -28.43 -7.17 13.70
N PHE A 521 -28.01 -6.10 13.04
CA PHE A 521 -28.72 -4.82 13.02
C PHE A 521 -28.63 -4.16 11.65
N ASP A 522 -29.66 -3.40 11.31
CA ASP A 522 -29.58 -2.36 10.29
C ASP A 522 -29.13 -1.01 10.90
N GLU A 523 -29.00 0.02 10.06
CA GLU A 523 -28.57 1.36 10.47
C GLU A 523 -29.49 2.01 11.53
N THR A 524 -30.76 1.62 11.56
CA THR A 524 -31.78 2.19 12.47
C THR A 524 -31.89 1.42 13.78
N THR A 525 -31.46 0.15 13.81
CA THR A 525 -31.61 -0.79 14.93
C THR A 525 -30.30 -1.09 15.66
N VAL A 526 -29.17 -0.57 15.18
CA VAL A 526 -27.88 -0.68 15.87
C VAL A 526 -27.90 0.13 17.18
N PRO A 527 -27.58 -0.47 18.34
CA PRO A 527 -27.69 0.18 19.66
C PRO A 527 -26.60 1.21 19.95
N ILE A 528 -25.63 1.35 19.05
CA ILE A 528 -24.48 2.22 19.21
C ILE A 528 -24.36 3.18 18.04
N ILE A 529 -23.81 4.35 18.33
CA ILE A 529 -23.34 5.34 17.39
C ILE A 529 -21.82 5.25 17.42
N ILE A 530 -21.21 5.01 16.26
CA ILE A 530 -19.77 5.02 16.13
C ILE A 530 -19.38 6.25 15.33
N ASN A 531 -18.82 7.26 15.99
CA ASN A 531 -18.27 8.43 15.32
C ASN A 531 -16.81 8.17 14.98
N GLY A 532 -16.32 8.70 13.86
CA GLY A 532 -14.90 8.64 13.50
C GLY A 532 -14.47 7.44 12.65
N LEU A 533 -15.36 6.49 12.33
CA LEU A 533 -15.11 5.45 11.31
C LEU A 533 -15.08 5.99 9.85
N GLY A 534 -14.76 7.28 9.67
CA GLY A 534 -14.33 7.86 8.39
C GLY A 534 -12.89 7.51 8.03
N GLY A 535 -12.26 6.58 8.76
CA GLY A 535 -11.08 5.86 8.32
C GLY A 535 -11.53 4.55 7.70
N SER A 536 -11.85 4.56 6.41
CA SER A 536 -11.82 3.32 5.65
C SER A 536 -10.50 2.63 5.99
N VAL A 537 -10.61 1.40 6.46
CA VAL A 537 -9.79 0.32 5.93
C VAL A 537 -9.83 0.55 4.44
N SER A 538 -8.81 1.21 3.97
CA SER A 538 -8.48 1.12 2.60
C SER A 538 -8.50 -0.39 2.30
N ASN A 539 -9.40 -0.80 1.42
CA ASN A 539 -8.87 -1.50 0.27
C ASN A 539 -7.81 -0.55 -0.33
N VAL A 540 -6.63 -0.48 0.32
CA VAL A 540 -5.37 -0.18 -0.33
C VAL A 540 -5.13 -1.54 -0.92
N SER A 541 -5.82 -1.81 -2.00
CA SER A 541 -5.31 -2.69 -3.00
C SER A 541 -4.12 -1.95 -3.61
N SER A 542 -3.01 -1.88 -2.88
CA SER A 542 -1.79 -1.16 -3.30
C SER A 542 -2.02 0.32 -3.73
N PRO A 543 -0.96 1.07 -4.03
CA PRO A 543 -1.07 2.29 -4.83
C PRO A 543 -1.59 2.04 -6.27
N ASP A 544 -1.76 0.77 -6.69
CA ASP A 544 -2.22 0.42 -8.04
C ASP A 544 -3.76 0.27 -8.19
N GLU A 545 -4.59 0.39 -7.14
CA GLU A 545 -6.05 0.31 -7.26
C GLU A 545 -6.85 1.46 -6.58
N LEU A 546 -6.27 2.66 -6.51
CA LEU A 546 -7.04 3.72 -7.20
C LEU A 546 -7.07 3.24 -8.64
N LEU A 547 -8.23 2.85 -9.18
CA LEU A 547 -8.36 2.52 -10.60
C LEU A 547 -8.18 3.79 -11.43
N ILE A 548 -7.01 4.43 -11.34
CA ILE A 548 -6.39 5.10 -12.47
C ILE A 548 -6.09 3.95 -13.45
N GLN A 549 -7.10 3.61 -14.26
CA GLN A 549 -6.83 2.88 -15.48
C GLN A 549 -5.91 3.77 -16.32
N TYR A 550 -4.62 3.48 -16.28
CA TYR A 550 -3.69 4.00 -17.26
C TYR A 550 -3.97 3.27 -18.58
N ASN A 551 -4.85 3.83 -19.40
CA ASN A 551 -4.66 3.68 -20.83
C ASN A 551 -3.58 4.68 -21.22
N TYR A 552 -2.35 4.21 -21.39
CA TYR A 552 -1.34 4.94 -22.14
C TYR A 552 -1.74 4.94 -23.61
N ASN A 553 -2.77 5.72 -23.95
CA ASN A 553 -3.02 6.15 -25.30
C ASN A 553 -2.27 7.47 -25.43
N ALA A 554 -1.05 7.41 -25.98
CA ALA A 554 -0.44 8.58 -26.57
C ALA A 554 -1.35 9.05 -27.71
N ILE A 555 -2.37 9.84 -27.39
CA ILE A 555 -3.16 10.55 -28.40
C ILE A 555 -2.23 11.62 -28.93
N ARG A 556 -1.66 11.36 -30.11
CA ARG A 556 -1.06 12.38 -30.96
C ARG A 556 -2.17 13.37 -31.32
N GLU A 557 -2.20 14.52 -30.65
CA GLU A 557 -2.69 15.73 -31.30
C GLU A 557 -1.54 16.23 -32.18
N GLU A 558 -1.78 16.29 -33.50
CA GLU A 558 -0.81 16.66 -34.54
C GLU A 558 -0.22 18.05 -34.35
#